data_AF-A0A435THE0-F1
#
_entry.id   AF-A0A435THE0-F1
#
_cell.length_a   1.000
_cell.length_b   1.000
_cell.length_c   1.000
_cell.angle_alpha   90.00
_cell.angle_beta   90.00
_cell.angle_gamma   90.00
#
_symmetry.space_group_name_H-M   'P 1'
#
loop_
_entity.id
_entity.type
_entity.pdbx_description
1 polymer ?
#
loop_
_entity_poly.entity_id
_entity_poly.type
_entity_poly.pdbx_seq_one_letter_code
_entity_poly.pdbx_strand_id
1 'polypeptide(L)'
;IVEGADADIVVWDPKRKKTISSKKQQSVIDYNVFEGFEVTGLPRFVFSRGELSIQESEVKTKPGHGEFVGREPNAAVNRALSTWKEISAPRKVERTGIPATGV
;
A
#
# COMPACT_ATOMS: atom_id res chain seq x y z
N ILE A 1 -14.60 -1.98 -1.74
CA ILE A 1 -15.44 -1.06 -2.54
C ILE A 1 -16.49 -0.50 -1.61
N VAL A 2 -16.51 0.82 -1.42
CA VAL A 2 -17.47 1.53 -0.55
C VAL A 2 -17.81 2.86 -1.24
N GLU A 3 -18.98 3.42 -0.93
CA GLU A 3 -19.39 4.73 -1.46
C GLU A 3 -18.42 5.83 -0.98
N GLY A 4 -18.14 6.79 -1.86
CA GLY A 4 -17.21 7.90 -1.61
C GLY A 4 -15.73 7.57 -1.77
N ALA A 5 -15.36 6.31 -1.96
CA ALA A 5 -13.99 5.92 -2.32
C ALA A 5 -13.71 6.18 -3.82
N ASP A 6 -12.44 6.41 -4.15
CA ASP A 6 -12.00 6.57 -5.53
C ASP A 6 -12.35 5.32 -6.37
N ALA A 7 -12.66 5.56 -7.64
CA ALA A 7 -12.96 4.50 -8.60
C ALA A 7 -11.68 3.80 -9.13
N ASP A 8 -10.80 3.41 -8.20
CA ASP A 8 -9.64 2.55 -8.43
C ASP A 8 -10.06 1.08 -8.26
N ILE A 9 -10.41 0.45 -9.39
CA ILE A 9 -11.13 -0.82 -9.39
C ILE A 9 -10.48 -1.79 -10.39
N VAL A 10 -10.28 -3.03 -9.97
CA VAL A 10 -9.92 -4.13 -10.85
C VAL A 10 -11.12 -5.05 -11.01
N VAL A 11 -11.57 -5.23 -12.24
CA VAL A 11 -12.50 -6.31 -12.60
C VAL A 11 -11.65 -7.55 -12.90
N TRP A 12 -11.70 -8.52 -12.00
CA TRP A 12 -10.86 -9.71 -12.05
C TRP A 12 -11.57 -10.88 -12.73
N ASP A 13 -10.90 -11.52 -13.69
CA ASP A 13 -11.37 -12.77 -14.29
C ASP A 13 -10.62 -13.94 -13.65
N PRO A 14 -11.27 -14.74 -12.79
CA PRO A 14 -10.62 -15.86 -12.09
C PRO A 14 -10.30 -17.05 -12.99
N LYS A 15 -10.80 -17.09 -14.24
CA LYS A 15 -10.61 -18.22 -15.17
C LYS A 15 -9.54 -17.93 -16.23
N ARG A 16 -9.21 -16.66 -16.45
CA ARG A 16 -8.20 -16.25 -17.43
C ARG A 16 -6.81 -16.70 -16.97
N LYS A 17 -6.02 -17.22 -17.90
CA LYS A 17 -4.68 -17.77 -17.62
C LYS A 17 -3.62 -17.12 -18.50
N LYS A 18 -2.39 -17.06 -17.98
CA LYS A 18 -1.20 -16.80 -18.79
C LYS A 18 0.02 -17.46 -18.16
N THR A 19 1.03 -17.74 -18.97
CA THR A 19 2.39 -17.93 -18.51
C THR A 19 3.08 -16.56 -18.47
N ILE A 20 3.67 -16.20 -17.34
CA ILE A 20 4.45 -14.96 -17.22
C ILE A 20 5.71 -15.09 -18.08
N SER A 21 5.97 -14.08 -18.91
CA SER A 21 7.14 -14.03 -19.76
C SER A 21 7.57 -12.58 -20.01
N SER A 22 8.88 -12.34 -20.06
CA SER A 22 9.46 -11.04 -20.40
C SER A 22 9.04 -10.58 -21.79
N LYS A 23 8.75 -11.49 -22.72
CA LYS A 23 8.27 -11.17 -24.08
C LYS A 23 6.93 -10.44 -24.12
N LYS A 24 6.13 -10.51 -23.04
CA LYS A 24 4.78 -9.92 -22.95
C LYS A 24 4.63 -8.97 -21.76
N GLN A 25 5.72 -8.58 -21.13
CA GLN A 25 5.67 -7.72 -19.94
C GLN A 25 5.56 -6.24 -20.31
N GLN A 26 5.12 -5.43 -19.36
CA GLN A 26 5.11 -3.96 -19.49
C GLN A 26 6.40 -3.32 -18.99
N SER A 27 7.18 -4.05 -18.18
CA SER A 27 8.51 -3.59 -17.78
C SER A 27 9.42 -3.43 -19.00
N VAL A 28 10.23 -2.38 -19.02
CA VAL A 28 11.17 -2.08 -20.12
C VAL A 28 12.41 -2.98 -20.12
N ILE A 29 12.67 -3.69 -19.03
CA ILE A 29 13.81 -4.62 -18.92
C ILE A 29 13.58 -5.88 -19.76
N ASP A 30 14.64 -6.66 -19.99
CA ASP A 30 14.68 -7.79 -20.92
C ASP A 30 14.44 -9.17 -20.29
N TYR A 31 14.39 -9.27 -18.96
CA TYR A 31 14.08 -10.50 -18.22
C TYR A 31 12.87 -10.34 -17.29
N ASN A 32 12.37 -11.46 -16.77
CA ASN A 32 11.36 -11.50 -15.72
C ASN A 32 11.76 -12.56 -14.68
N VAL A 33 11.78 -12.19 -13.40
CA VAL A 33 12.11 -13.16 -12.32
C VAL A 33 11.04 -14.25 -12.15
N PHE A 34 9.85 -14.05 -12.73
CA PHE A 34 8.76 -15.01 -12.75
C PHE A 34 8.60 -15.69 -14.12
N GLU A 35 9.64 -15.71 -14.96
CA GLU A 35 9.60 -16.36 -16.28
C GLU A 35 9.10 -17.81 -16.17
N GLY A 36 8.13 -18.18 -17.00
CA GLY A 36 7.59 -19.54 -17.04
C GLY A 36 6.52 -19.85 -16.00
N PHE A 37 6.22 -18.95 -15.06
CA PHE A 37 5.17 -19.18 -14.07
C PHE A 37 3.78 -19.11 -14.70
N GLU A 38 3.01 -20.18 -14.57
CA GLU A 38 1.60 -20.19 -14.96
C GLU A 38 0.75 -19.58 -13.85
N VAL A 39 -0.08 -18.61 -14.22
CA VAL A 39 -1.03 -17.97 -13.30
C VAL A 39 -2.44 -18.09 -13.84
N THR A 40 -3.38 -18.31 -12.93
CA THR A 40 -4.82 -18.32 -13.19
C THR A 40 -5.45 -17.20 -12.36
N GLY A 41 -6.33 -16.42 -12.98
CA GLY A 41 -6.77 -15.14 -12.41
C GLY A 41 -5.98 -14.00 -13.02
N LEU A 42 -6.63 -13.16 -13.82
CA LEU A 42 -6.01 -11.97 -14.40
C LEU A 42 -6.99 -10.79 -14.44
N PRO A 43 -6.48 -9.54 -14.47
CA PRO A 43 -7.32 -8.38 -14.72
C PRO A 43 -8.03 -8.52 -16.07
N ARG A 44 -9.35 -8.33 -16.08
CA ARG A 44 -10.14 -8.11 -17.29
C ARG A 44 -10.27 -6.62 -17.58
N PHE A 45 -10.54 -5.82 -16.55
CA PHE A 45 -10.52 -4.37 -16.65
C PHE A 45 -9.79 -3.78 -15.45
N VAL A 46 -9.03 -2.71 -15.65
CA VAL A 46 -8.43 -1.91 -14.57
C VAL A 46 -8.85 -0.47 -14.77
N PHE A 47 -9.49 0.10 -13.76
CA PHE A 47 -9.89 1.49 -13.69
C PHE A 47 -8.98 2.20 -12.69
N SER A 48 -8.50 3.38 -13.07
CA SER A 48 -7.83 4.30 -12.16
C SER A 48 -8.59 5.61 -12.17
N ARG A 49 -9.10 6.05 -11.01
CA ARG A 49 -9.99 7.21 -10.86
C ARG A 49 -11.15 7.19 -11.86
N GLY A 50 -11.68 5.99 -12.13
CA GLY A 50 -12.77 5.76 -13.07
C GLY A 50 -12.37 5.67 -14.54
N GLU A 51 -11.11 5.96 -14.89
CA GLU A 51 -10.60 5.84 -16.26
C GLU A 51 -10.14 4.41 -16.56
N LEU A 52 -10.68 3.81 -17.62
CA LEU A 52 -10.29 2.49 -18.10
C LEU A 52 -8.85 2.50 -18.62
N SER A 53 -7.94 1.95 -17.82
CA SER A 53 -6.49 1.95 -18.08
C SER A 53 -6.00 0.64 -18.71
N ILE A 54 -6.66 -0.49 -18.41
CA ILE A 54 -6.36 -1.79 -19.00
C ILE A 54 -7.67 -2.45 -19.43
N GLN A 55 -7.71 -2.93 -20.67
CA GLN A 55 -8.79 -3.74 -21.21
C GLN A 55 -8.22 -5.07 -21.70
N GLU A 56 -8.42 -6.11 -20.92
CA GLU A 56 -7.88 -7.45 -21.12
C GLU A 56 -6.35 -7.48 -21.28
N SER A 57 -5.83 -7.56 -22.51
CA SER A 57 -4.39 -7.50 -22.82
C SER A 57 -3.95 -6.14 -23.35
N GLU A 58 -4.90 -5.24 -23.62
CA GLU A 58 -4.67 -3.92 -24.18
C GLU A 58 -4.38 -2.92 -23.06
N VAL A 59 -3.29 -2.16 -23.24
CA VAL A 59 -2.85 -1.13 -22.31
C VAL A 59 -3.26 0.22 -22.88
N LYS A 60 -4.12 0.95 -22.16
CA LYS A 60 -4.71 2.23 -22.56
C LYS A 60 -4.29 3.38 -21.63
N THR A 61 -3.14 3.24 -20.98
CA THR A 61 -2.67 4.21 -19.98
C THR A 61 -2.29 5.55 -20.63
N LYS A 62 -2.55 6.64 -19.90
CA LYS A 62 -2.17 8.00 -20.32
C LYS A 62 -1.09 8.55 -19.38
N PRO A 63 0.10 8.93 -19.90
CA PRO A 63 1.10 9.63 -19.11
C PRO A 63 0.51 10.90 -18.48
N GLY A 64 0.77 11.12 -17.19
CA GLY A 64 0.24 12.27 -16.45
C GLY A 64 -1.17 12.11 -15.87
N HIS A 65 -1.86 10.98 -16.09
CA HIS A 65 -3.16 10.70 -15.45
C HIS A 65 -3.07 10.59 -13.91
N GLY A 66 -1.97 10.01 -13.42
CA GLY A 66 -1.76 9.85 -11.97
C GLY A 66 -1.52 11.18 -11.28
N GLU A 67 -2.14 11.36 -10.12
CA GLU A 67 -1.96 12.52 -9.25
C GLU A 67 -1.27 12.12 -7.94
N PHE A 68 -0.62 13.09 -7.27
CA PHE A 68 -0.04 12.88 -5.95
C PHE A 68 -1.14 12.74 -4.88
N VAL A 69 -1.05 11.69 -4.05
CA VAL A 69 -1.94 11.48 -2.91
C VAL A 69 -1.22 11.85 -1.62
N GLY A 70 -1.58 13.02 -1.06
CA GLY A 70 -1.12 13.44 0.27
C GLY A 70 -1.67 12.53 1.37
N ARG A 71 -0.91 12.30 2.43
CA ARG A 71 -1.30 11.43 3.55
C ARG A 71 -1.10 12.15 4.87
N GLU A 72 -2.15 12.19 5.67
CA GLU A 72 -2.09 12.76 7.01
C GLU A 72 -1.23 11.90 7.96
N PRO A 73 -0.48 12.51 8.88
CA PRO A 73 0.29 11.77 9.89
C PRO A 73 -0.62 11.17 10.97
N ASN A 74 -0.01 10.49 11.95
CA ASN A 74 -0.68 10.01 13.16
C ASN A 74 -1.86 9.05 12.90
N ALA A 75 -1.66 8.07 12.02
CA ALA A 75 -2.61 6.98 11.81
C ALA A 75 -3.00 6.29 13.14
N ALA A 76 -4.10 5.54 13.15
CA ALA A 76 -4.65 4.92 14.37
C ALA A 76 -3.61 4.15 15.19
N VAL A 77 -2.71 3.41 14.53
CA VAL A 77 -1.62 2.67 15.19
C VAL A 77 -0.64 3.58 15.95
N ASN A 78 -0.32 4.75 15.40
CA ASN A 78 0.56 5.71 16.06
C ASN A 78 -0.12 6.32 17.29
N ARG A 79 -1.40 6.72 17.17
CA ARG A 79 -2.17 7.24 18.31
C ARG A 79 -2.30 6.20 19.43
N ALA A 80 -2.57 4.94 19.06
CA ALA A 80 -2.61 3.84 20.01
C ALA A 80 -1.27 3.64 20.72
N LEU A 81 -0.16 3.68 19.97
CA LEU A 81 1.18 3.58 20.53
C LEU A 81 1.48 4.73 21.50
N SER A 82 1.20 5.98 21.11
CA SER A 82 1.43 7.16 21.96
C SER A 82 0.62 7.08 23.26
N THR A 83 -0.66 6.68 23.16
CA THR A 83 -1.53 6.46 24.32
C THR A 83 -0.95 5.37 25.23
N TRP A 84 -0.51 4.25 24.66
CA TRP A 84 0.12 3.17 25.42
C TRP A 84 1.38 3.64 26.15
N LYS A 85 2.24 4.41 25.47
CA LYS A 85 3.47 4.95 26.07
C LYS A 85 3.20 5.92 27.20
N GLU A 86 2.15 6.72 27.11
CA GLU A 86 1.73 7.61 28.19
C GLU A 86 1.24 6.83 29.42
N ILE A 87 0.41 5.82 29.20
CA ILE A 87 -0.10 4.94 30.27
C ILE A 87 1.05 4.18 30.94
N SER A 88 1.98 3.66 30.15
CA SER A 88 3.11 2.86 30.64
C SER A 88 4.33 3.70 31.02
N ALA A 89 4.21 5.03 31.05
CA ALA A 89 5.36 5.90 31.32
C ALA A 89 5.87 5.68 32.75
N PRO A 90 7.18 5.43 32.96
CA PRO A 90 7.73 5.29 34.30
C PRO A 90 7.53 6.60 35.08
N ARG A 91 7.09 6.49 36.33
CA ARG A 91 6.86 7.63 37.21
C ARG A 91 7.96 7.70 38.26
N LYS A 92 8.41 8.92 38.59
CA LYS A 92 9.35 9.14 39.70
C LYS A 92 8.68 8.77 41.03
N VAL A 93 9.48 8.30 41.98
CA VAL A 93 9.06 8.15 43.37
C VAL A 93 9.30 9.49 44.06
N GLU A 94 8.23 10.14 44.52
CA GLU A 94 8.34 11.35 45.34
C GLU A 94 8.94 11.00 46.71
N ARG A 95 9.96 11.74 47.14
CA ARG A 95 10.65 11.54 48.42
C ARG A 95 10.78 12.86 49.18
N THR A 96 10.51 12.83 50.47
CA THR A 96 10.78 13.94 51.41
C THR A 96 12.04 13.65 52.22
N GLY A 97 12.82 14.67 52.57
CA GLY A 97 14.04 14.50 53.37
C GLY A 97 15.18 13.83 52.61
N ILE A 98 15.36 14.19 51.33
CA ILE A 98 16.48 13.70 50.52
C ILE A 98 17.79 14.09 51.23
N PRO A 99 18.67 13.14 51.59
CA PRO A 99 19.89 13.44 52.33
C PRO A 99 20.79 14.42 51.59
N ALA A 100 21.48 15.28 52.36
CA ALA A 100 22.55 16.09 51.81
C ALA A 100 23.62 15.18 51.18
N THR A 101 24.19 15.62 50.07
CA THR A 101 25.17 14.87 49.30
C THR A 101 26.48 15.66 49.25
N GLY A 102 27.61 14.95 49.28
CA GLY A 102 28.95 15.53 49.16
C GLY A 102 29.61 15.92 50.49
N VAL A 103 30.92 16.14 50.44
CA VAL A 103 31.77 16.62 51.55
C VAL A 103 31.82 18.14 51.54
#